data_AF-A0A8T0DZQ4-F1
#
_entry.id   AF-A0A8T0DZQ4-F1
#
_cell.length_a   1.000
_cell.length_b   1.000
_cell.length_c   1.000
_cell.angle_alpha   90.00
_cell.angle_beta   90.00
_cell.angle_gamma   90.00
#
_symmetry.space_group_name_H-M   'P 1'
#
loop_
_entity.id
_entity.type
_entity.pdbx_description
1 polymer ?
#
loop_
_entity_poly.entity_id
_entity_poly.type
_entity_poly.pdbx_seq_one_letter_code
_entity_poly.pdbx_strand_id
1 'polypeptide(L)'
;MNEDRTESEFGQNRNTERMRCYVDIKGVNPSERLFFDRTCIGGIVVEFLEDHPYTLKTKEYPLPNSNLKYEYATLVSEHLPIASGLFRWFRSAVHHCNPQNGRLLINEMVEVFQNYKDELSIPLREYVLSEGIIEICYKAEIDDSQLMKQVLDLLYESWSSFGSLHFSAILKPSHFQATGQRTASNSNHPDFLAFYLEHARRLKLEYNGVRFIDVSVYSSIRKAPVFIAADIWCWKPLLRYLQFGAKFENVMVDPSVTRHGVQSALTDTMRNLIRHLWIRLVQPASVLSLTDPKVIEEYCNNLNREICDLCHTLKIILRAIKRFRHDALEFVIRDHSDQWVVEVTSDRVINHPIVHLMLPTLSLRYGCPIQLQHGCRWVIRKRLNENFQLPAGINNLPIPNKMKKYINLLID
;
A
#
# COMPACT_ATOMS: atom_id res chain seq x y z
N MET A 1 -74.74 31.78 -2.79
CA MET A 1 -74.97 32.26 -4.17
C MET A 1 -73.67 32.88 -4.65
N ASN A 2 -73.15 32.33 -5.75
CA ASN A 2 -72.22 32.86 -6.77
C ASN A 2 -71.01 33.72 -6.33
N GLU A 3 -69.80 33.22 -6.60
CA GLU A 3 -68.83 33.73 -7.62
C GLU A 3 -68.00 34.89 -7.03
N ASP A 4 -66.67 34.99 -7.12
CA ASP A 4 -65.78 34.51 -8.18
C ASP A 4 -64.30 34.46 -7.71
N ARG A 5 -63.49 33.74 -8.50
CA ARG A 5 -62.05 33.47 -8.31
C ARG A 5 -61.14 34.61 -8.77
N THR A 6 -59.97 34.72 -8.14
CA THR A 6 -58.65 35.24 -8.61
C THR A 6 -57.76 35.31 -7.34
N GLU A 7 -56.47 34.98 -7.25
CA GLU A 7 -55.39 34.59 -8.15
C GLU A 7 -54.43 33.65 -7.38
N SER A 8 -53.72 32.85 -8.16
CA SER A 8 -52.62 31.93 -7.79
C SER A 8 -51.37 32.68 -7.30
N GLU A 9 -50.77 32.22 -6.19
CA GLU A 9 -49.31 32.22 -6.01
C GLU A 9 -48.92 31.19 -4.93
N PHE A 10 -48.45 30.01 -5.35
CA PHE A 10 -47.84 29.02 -4.46
C PHE A 10 -46.68 28.31 -5.16
N GLY A 11 -45.49 28.45 -4.57
CA GLY A 11 -44.48 27.40 -4.46
C GLY A 11 -43.68 27.03 -5.72
N GLN A 12 -42.63 27.79 -6.02
CA GLN A 12 -41.50 27.23 -6.75
C GLN A 12 -40.72 26.27 -5.85
N ASN A 13 -40.96 24.97 -6.06
CA ASN A 13 -40.04 23.89 -5.70
C ASN A 13 -38.68 24.15 -6.36
N ARG A 14 -37.65 24.45 -5.56
CA ARG A 14 -36.26 24.33 -6.01
C ARG A 14 -35.87 22.86 -5.98
N ASN A 15 -36.04 22.19 -7.12
CA ASN A 15 -35.30 20.97 -7.42
C ASN A 15 -33.82 21.34 -7.57
N THR A 16 -33.01 21.02 -6.57
CA THR A 16 -31.55 20.99 -6.67
C THR A 16 -31.14 19.82 -7.55
N GLU A 17 -31.02 20.04 -8.85
CA GLU A 17 -30.39 19.11 -9.78
C GLU A 17 -28.86 19.22 -9.64
N ARG A 18 -28.28 18.29 -8.88
CA ARG A 18 -26.82 18.12 -8.77
C ARG A 18 -26.24 17.75 -10.14
N MET A 19 -25.39 18.59 -10.70
CA MET A 19 -24.69 18.26 -11.95
C MET A 19 -23.55 17.28 -11.67
N ARG A 20 -23.77 15.98 -11.94
CA ARG A 20 -22.71 14.95 -11.95
C ARG A 20 -22.23 14.73 -13.38
N CYS A 21 -21.00 15.13 -13.69
CA CYS A 21 -20.35 14.67 -14.93
C CYS A 21 -19.86 13.23 -14.76
N TYR A 22 -20.57 12.29 -15.38
CA TYR A 22 -20.06 10.94 -15.64
C TYR A 22 -19.33 10.95 -16.98
N VAL A 23 -18.14 10.36 -17.04
CA VAL A 23 -17.60 9.88 -18.32
C VAL A 23 -18.36 8.60 -18.63
N ASP A 24 -19.28 8.70 -19.60
CA ASP A 24 -20.17 7.63 -20.01
C ASP A 24 -19.38 6.50 -20.66
N ILE A 25 -19.22 5.38 -19.95
CA ILE A 25 -18.91 4.08 -20.56
C ILE A 25 -20.25 3.36 -20.64
N LYS A 26 -20.83 3.34 -21.84
CA LYS A 26 -22.15 2.77 -22.10
C LYS A 26 -22.29 1.35 -21.56
N GLY A 27 -23.31 1.15 -20.73
CA GLY A 27 -24.05 -0.10 -20.60
C GLY A 27 -23.73 -0.99 -19.41
N VAL A 28 -24.24 -0.68 -18.20
CA VAL A 28 -24.53 -1.68 -17.16
C VAL A 28 -25.79 -1.26 -16.36
N ASN A 29 -26.68 -2.21 -16.11
CA ASN A 29 -28.03 -2.08 -15.53
C ASN A 29 -27.98 -1.89 -13.98
N PRO A 30 -28.88 -1.12 -13.32
CA PRO A 30 -28.70 -0.69 -11.92
C PRO A 30 -29.12 -1.67 -10.80
N SER A 31 -29.50 -2.92 -11.07
CA SER A 31 -30.17 -3.77 -10.06
C SER A 31 -29.27 -4.72 -9.25
N GLU A 32 -27.94 -4.64 -9.37
CA GLU A 32 -27.01 -5.49 -8.60
C GLU A 32 -25.93 -4.64 -7.92
N ARG A 33 -26.16 -4.23 -6.67
CA ARG A 33 -25.12 -3.61 -5.83
C ARG A 33 -25.20 -4.10 -4.39
N LEU A 34 -24.43 -5.15 -4.10
CA LEU A 34 -23.73 -5.35 -2.82
C LEU A 34 -22.52 -6.26 -3.08
N PHE A 35 -21.55 -5.74 -3.85
CA PHE A 35 -20.20 -6.26 -3.91
C PHE A 35 -19.24 -5.08 -3.81
N PHE A 36 -18.33 -5.12 -2.83
CA PHE A 36 -17.18 -4.22 -2.76
C PHE A 36 -16.27 -4.53 -3.95
N ASP A 37 -16.47 -3.81 -5.05
CA ASP A 37 -15.59 -3.87 -6.21
C ASP A 37 -14.30 -3.07 -5.91
N ARG A 38 -13.15 -3.70 -6.14
CA ARG A 38 -11.80 -3.13 -5.96
C ARG A 38 -11.47 -2.06 -7.02
N THR A 39 -12.38 -1.76 -7.94
CA THR A 39 -12.24 -0.72 -8.98
C THR A 39 -12.59 0.69 -8.49
N CYS A 40 -13.13 0.87 -7.29
CA CYS A 40 -13.50 2.20 -6.75
C CYS A 40 -12.36 2.96 -6.04
N ILE A 41 -11.13 2.89 -6.56
CA ILE A 41 -10.07 3.84 -6.18
C ILE A 41 -9.72 4.67 -7.41
N GLY A 42 -9.97 5.98 -7.35
CA GLY A 42 -9.27 6.95 -8.19
C GLY A 42 -10.12 7.82 -9.11
N GLY A 43 -11.18 8.44 -8.59
CA GLY A 43 -11.60 9.74 -9.10
C GLY A 43 -11.43 10.75 -7.97
N ILE A 44 -10.53 11.73 -8.11
CA ILE A 44 -10.66 12.96 -7.33
C ILE A 44 -11.91 13.64 -7.89
N VAL A 45 -13.03 13.50 -7.20
CA VAL A 45 -14.18 14.36 -7.45
C VAL A 45 -13.78 15.72 -6.88
N VAL A 46 -13.28 16.59 -7.75
CA VAL A 46 -13.23 18.01 -7.42
C VAL A 46 -14.68 18.47 -7.49
N GLU A 47 -15.35 18.55 -6.34
CA GLU A 47 -16.66 19.18 -6.25
C GLU A 47 -16.47 20.66 -6.59
N PHE A 48 -16.82 21.01 -7.82
CA PHE A 48 -16.93 22.38 -8.26
C PHE A 48 -18.27 22.91 -7.71
N LEU A 49 -18.22 23.96 -6.91
CA LEU A 49 -19.44 24.65 -6.47
C LEU A 49 -20.20 25.15 -7.72
N GLU A 50 -21.49 24.84 -7.81
CA GLU A 50 -22.35 25.09 -8.99
C GLU A 50 -22.45 26.58 -9.37
N ASP A 51 -22.10 27.49 -8.45
CA ASP A 51 -22.28 28.93 -8.60
C ASP A 51 -21.07 29.69 -9.17
N HIS A 52 -20.08 29.00 -9.76
CA HIS A 52 -18.84 29.65 -10.20
C HIS A 52 -18.57 29.51 -11.71
N PRO A 53 -18.28 30.61 -12.43
CA PRO A 53 -17.99 30.56 -13.87
C PRO A 53 -16.63 29.93 -14.14
N TYR A 54 -16.57 29.08 -15.18
CA TYR A 54 -15.34 28.51 -15.70
C TYR A 54 -15.15 28.93 -17.15
N THR A 55 -13.93 29.28 -17.55
CA THR A 55 -13.59 29.51 -18.97
C THR A 55 -12.56 28.51 -19.46
N LEU A 56 -12.81 27.93 -20.64
CA LEU A 56 -11.85 27.10 -21.35
C LEU A 56 -10.89 28.00 -22.14
N LYS A 57 -9.60 27.99 -21.81
CA LYS A 57 -8.55 28.73 -22.54
C LYS A 57 -7.46 27.78 -23.01
N THR A 58 -7.12 27.80 -24.29
CA THR A 58 -5.98 27.03 -24.81
C THR A 58 -4.71 27.88 -24.73
N LYS A 59 -3.59 27.32 -24.25
CA LYS A 59 -2.29 27.99 -24.23
C LYS A 59 -1.21 27.09 -24.82
N GLU A 60 -0.27 27.72 -25.51
CA GLU A 60 0.95 27.10 -26.00
C GLU A 60 2.12 27.46 -25.06
N TYR A 61 2.94 26.48 -24.69
CA TYR A 61 4.18 26.70 -23.94
C TYR A 61 5.37 26.14 -24.72
N PRO A 62 6.36 26.97 -25.10
CA PRO A 62 7.59 26.49 -25.69
C PRO A 62 8.49 25.87 -24.61
N LEU A 63 9.03 24.66 -24.86
CA LEU A 63 9.99 24.05 -23.96
C LEU A 63 11.37 24.71 -24.10
N PRO A 64 12.07 25.04 -23.01
CA PRO A 64 13.42 25.62 -23.07
C PRO A 64 14.36 24.69 -23.83
N ASN A 65 15.10 25.23 -24.82
CA ASN A 65 16.08 24.50 -25.63
C ASN A 65 15.51 23.34 -26.47
N SER A 66 14.23 23.40 -26.82
CA SER A 66 13.55 22.39 -27.64
C SER A 66 12.64 23.05 -28.68
N ASN A 67 12.56 22.46 -29.88
CA ASN A 67 11.60 22.88 -30.91
C ASN A 67 10.18 22.33 -30.65
N LEU A 68 9.98 21.59 -29.56
CA LEU A 68 8.67 21.06 -29.19
C LEU A 68 7.83 22.15 -28.52
N LYS A 69 6.63 22.35 -29.05
CA LYS A 69 5.60 23.22 -28.49
C LYS A 69 4.55 22.38 -27.78
N TYR A 70 4.12 22.84 -26.62
CA TYR A 70 3.14 22.16 -25.81
C TYR A 70 1.80 22.88 -25.90
N GLU A 71 0.78 22.28 -26.51
CA GLU A 71 -0.58 22.85 -26.56
C GLU A 71 -1.48 22.15 -25.54
N TYR A 72 -2.21 22.92 -24.72
CA TYR A 72 -3.18 22.35 -23.79
C TYR A 72 -4.38 23.27 -23.55
N ALA A 73 -5.57 22.65 -23.37
CA ALA A 73 -6.82 23.33 -23.05
C ALA A 73 -7.04 23.43 -21.54
N THR A 74 -7.48 24.60 -21.07
CA THR A 74 -7.48 24.98 -19.65
C THR A 74 -8.90 25.35 -19.20
N LEU A 75 -9.60 24.51 -18.44
CA LEU A 75 -10.75 24.92 -17.62
C LEU A 75 -10.22 25.73 -16.42
N VAL A 76 -10.38 27.04 -16.45
CA VAL A 76 -9.91 27.96 -15.41
C VAL A 76 -11.06 28.22 -14.44
N SER A 77 -10.86 27.88 -13.16
CA SER A 77 -11.65 28.46 -12.07
C SER A 77 -11.03 29.81 -11.75
N GLU A 78 -11.84 30.87 -11.65
CA GLU A 78 -11.34 32.22 -11.34
C GLU A 78 -10.70 32.32 -9.94
N HIS A 79 -10.95 31.35 -9.05
CA HIS A 79 -10.48 31.39 -7.67
C HIS A 79 -9.09 30.76 -7.41
N LEU A 80 -8.57 29.91 -8.30
CA LEU A 80 -7.24 29.30 -8.19
C LEU A 80 -6.63 28.96 -9.57
N PRO A 81 -6.37 29.98 -10.42
CA PRO A 81 -5.84 29.77 -11.76
C PRO A 81 -4.47 29.08 -11.76
N ILE A 82 -3.65 29.33 -10.73
CA ILE A 82 -2.31 28.76 -10.58
C ILE A 82 -2.38 27.25 -10.31
N ALA A 83 -3.17 26.82 -9.32
CA ALA A 83 -3.31 25.40 -8.98
C ALA A 83 -3.87 24.54 -10.13
N SER A 84 -4.86 25.07 -10.88
CA SER A 84 -5.42 24.39 -12.06
C SER A 84 -4.39 24.29 -13.20
N GLY A 85 -3.60 25.35 -13.42
CA GLY A 85 -2.50 25.34 -14.38
C GLY A 85 -1.42 24.32 -14.01
N LEU A 86 -0.98 24.33 -12.75
CA LEU A 86 0.02 23.41 -12.22
C LEU A 86 -0.44 21.95 -12.34
N PHE A 87 -1.66 21.63 -11.91
CA PHE A 87 -2.20 20.27 -12.01
C PHE A 87 -2.17 19.73 -13.44
N ARG A 88 -2.58 20.54 -14.43
CA ARG A 88 -2.54 20.14 -15.84
C ARG A 88 -1.12 19.96 -16.34
N TRP A 89 -0.23 20.89 -16.01
CA TRP A 89 1.17 20.80 -16.36
C TRP A 89 1.81 19.52 -15.81
N PHE A 90 1.55 19.19 -14.54
CA PHE A 90 2.00 17.94 -13.94
C PHE A 90 1.45 16.70 -14.65
N ARG A 91 0.15 16.66 -14.96
CA ARG A 91 -0.43 15.52 -15.71
C ARG A 91 0.18 15.38 -17.11
N SER A 92 0.44 16.51 -17.76
CA SER A 92 1.14 16.61 -19.02
C SER A 92 2.54 16.01 -18.96
N ALA A 93 3.31 16.45 -17.96
CA ALA A 93 4.64 15.97 -17.65
C ALA A 93 4.66 14.44 -17.47
N VAL A 94 3.71 13.89 -16.70
CA VAL A 94 3.58 12.42 -16.51
C VAL A 94 3.38 11.69 -17.83
N HIS A 95 2.61 12.25 -18.76
CA HIS A 95 2.31 11.61 -20.04
C HIS A 95 3.47 11.66 -21.03
N HIS A 96 4.30 12.71 -20.99
CA HIS A 96 5.38 12.94 -21.95
C HIS A 96 6.78 12.63 -21.40
N CYS A 97 6.85 12.17 -20.16
CA CYS A 97 8.09 11.70 -19.56
C CYS A 97 8.61 10.46 -20.28
N ASN A 98 9.91 10.47 -20.60
CA ASN A 98 10.67 9.36 -21.12
C ASN A 98 12.07 9.33 -20.46
N PRO A 99 12.88 8.28 -20.67
CA PRO A 99 14.20 8.18 -20.05
C PRO A 99 15.17 9.32 -20.41
N GLN A 100 14.97 10.03 -21.53
CA GLN A 100 15.87 11.10 -21.97
C GLN A 100 15.55 12.45 -21.31
N ASN A 101 14.27 12.76 -21.10
CA ASN A 101 13.83 14.05 -20.54
C ASN A 101 13.43 13.97 -19.05
N GLY A 102 13.26 12.77 -18.49
CA GLY A 102 12.69 12.57 -17.16
C GLY A 102 13.44 13.33 -16.07
N ARG A 103 14.78 13.34 -16.10
CA ARG A 103 15.58 14.07 -15.09
C ARG A 103 15.35 15.58 -15.12
N LEU A 104 15.36 16.19 -16.32
CA LEU A 104 15.12 17.62 -16.49
C LEU A 104 13.72 17.98 -15.98
N LEU A 105 12.72 17.19 -16.38
CA LEU A 105 11.33 17.37 -16.03
C LEU A 105 11.12 17.26 -14.51
N ILE A 106 11.75 16.30 -13.85
CA ILE A 106 11.67 16.15 -12.39
C ILE A 106 12.28 17.35 -11.68
N ASN A 107 13.44 17.85 -12.12
CA ASN A 107 14.05 19.04 -11.53
C ASN A 107 13.12 20.25 -11.64
N GLU A 108 12.56 20.48 -12.82
CA GLU A 108 11.59 21.57 -13.05
C GLU A 108 10.35 21.37 -12.17
N MET A 109 9.83 20.15 -12.09
CA MET A 109 8.67 19.82 -11.25
C MET A 109 8.94 20.03 -9.76
N VAL A 110 10.12 19.68 -9.29
CA VAL A 110 10.57 19.88 -7.91
C VAL A 110 10.69 21.36 -7.60
N GLU A 111 11.32 22.15 -8.47
CA GLU A 111 11.46 23.60 -8.32
C GLU A 111 10.10 24.30 -8.30
N VAL A 112 9.25 23.99 -9.28
CA VAL A 112 7.88 24.52 -9.36
C VAL A 112 7.08 24.12 -8.12
N PHE A 113 7.14 22.85 -7.69
CA PHE A 113 6.44 22.42 -6.49
C PHE A 113 6.93 23.19 -5.25
N GLN A 114 8.23 23.39 -5.07
CA GLN A 114 8.79 24.14 -3.96
C GLN A 114 8.31 25.60 -3.92
N ASN A 115 8.27 26.26 -5.07
CA ASN A 115 7.85 27.66 -5.19
C ASN A 115 6.36 27.87 -4.93
N TYR A 116 5.52 26.88 -5.25
CA TYR A 116 4.06 27.01 -5.19
C TYR A 116 3.39 26.11 -4.15
N LYS A 117 4.13 25.31 -3.37
CA LYS A 117 3.52 24.33 -2.43
C LYS A 117 2.52 24.98 -1.49
N ASP A 118 2.79 26.19 -1.01
CA ASP A 118 1.94 26.89 -0.06
C ASP A 118 0.61 27.38 -0.66
N GLU A 119 0.55 27.55 -1.99
CA GLU A 119 -0.67 27.88 -2.74
C GLU A 119 -1.53 26.65 -3.05
N LEU A 120 -0.95 25.44 -2.97
CA LEU A 120 -1.66 24.19 -3.22
C LEU A 120 -2.42 23.74 -1.97
N SER A 121 -3.66 23.28 -2.16
CA SER A 121 -4.38 22.58 -1.10
C SER A 121 -3.65 21.28 -0.73
N ILE A 122 -3.84 20.83 0.51
CA ILE A 122 -3.24 19.60 1.03
C ILE A 122 -3.48 18.39 0.08
N PRO A 123 -4.71 18.09 -0.39
CA PRO A 123 -4.93 17.00 -1.35
C PRO A 123 -4.18 17.17 -2.68
N LEU A 124 -4.06 18.41 -3.15
CA LEU A 124 -3.37 18.69 -4.40
C LEU A 124 -1.86 18.52 -4.27
N ARG A 125 -1.27 18.89 -3.12
CA ARG A 125 0.13 18.58 -2.82
C ARG A 125 0.39 17.08 -2.85
N GLU A 126 -0.53 16.29 -2.27
CA GLU A 126 -0.42 14.82 -2.26
C GLU A 126 -0.38 14.28 -3.68
N TYR A 127 -1.36 14.67 -4.49
CA TYR A 127 -1.49 14.22 -5.87
C TYR A 127 -0.25 14.57 -6.70
N VAL A 128 0.22 15.83 -6.63
CA VAL A 128 1.39 16.28 -7.40
C VAL A 128 2.64 15.49 -7.01
N LEU A 129 2.86 15.26 -5.72
CA LEU A 129 4.02 14.51 -5.26
C LEU A 129 3.91 13.02 -5.60
N SER A 130 2.77 12.38 -5.33
CA SER A 130 2.63 10.92 -5.42
C SER A 130 2.34 10.42 -6.83
N GLU A 131 1.36 11.02 -7.52
CA GLU A 131 0.94 10.64 -8.87
C GLU A 131 1.72 11.39 -9.96
N GLY A 132 2.39 12.48 -9.58
CA GLY A 132 3.28 13.24 -10.47
C GLY A 132 4.74 12.85 -10.31
N ILE A 133 5.42 13.52 -9.38
CA ILE A 133 6.89 13.49 -9.25
C ILE A 133 7.40 12.08 -8.97
N ILE A 134 6.83 11.38 -7.98
CA ILE A 134 7.21 10.01 -7.63
C ILE A 134 6.94 9.08 -8.81
N GLU A 135 5.74 9.10 -9.39
CA GLU A 135 5.45 8.20 -10.51
C GLU A 135 6.41 8.39 -11.70
N ILE A 136 6.76 9.63 -12.02
CA ILE A 136 7.74 9.99 -13.06
C ILE A 136 9.14 9.50 -12.69
N CYS A 137 9.60 9.68 -11.44
CA CYS A 137 10.91 9.19 -11.01
C CYS A 137 11.07 7.69 -11.25
N TYR A 138 10.03 6.91 -10.96
CA TYR A 138 10.03 5.47 -11.20
C TYR A 138 9.96 5.13 -12.69
N LYS A 139 9.07 5.76 -13.46
CA LYS A 139 8.91 5.51 -14.91
C LYS A 139 10.15 5.90 -15.73
N ALA A 140 10.84 6.96 -15.32
CA ALA A 140 12.07 7.44 -15.94
C ALA A 140 13.33 6.71 -15.45
N GLU A 141 13.19 5.78 -14.50
CA GLU A 141 14.29 4.99 -13.94
C GLU A 141 15.46 5.84 -13.41
N ILE A 142 15.14 6.91 -12.68
CA ILE A 142 16.14 7.88 -12.20
C ILE A 142 17.14 7.21 -11.26
N ASP A 143 18.40 7.11 -11.66
CA ASP A 143 19.47 6.53 -10.83
C ASP A 143 20.17 7.57 -9.91
N ASP A 144 19.80 8.86 -10.03
CA ASP A 144 20.33 9.92 -9.18
C ASP A 144 19.73 9.86 -7.76
N SER A 145 20.50 9.28 -6.84
CA SER A 145 20.06 9.12 -5.45
C SER A 145 19.93 10.46 -4.72
N GLN A 146 20.70 11.49 -5.09
CA GLN A 146 20.60 12.81 -4.45
C GLN A 146 19.31 13.52 -4.85
N LEU A 147 18.96 13.47 -6.14
CA LEU A 147 17.65 13.93 -6.60
C LEU A 147 16.52 13.16 -5.92
N MET A 148 16.64 11.84 -5.80
CA MET A 148 15.65 11.03 -5.08
C MET A 148 15.49 11.46 -3.62
N LYS A 149 16.60 11.76 -2.93
CA LYS A 149 16.57 12.29 -1.58
C LYS A 149 15.80 13.61 -1.52
N GLN A 150 16.03 14.54 -2.45
CA GLN A 150 15.28 15.82 -2.50
C GLN A 150 13.78 15.60 -2.65
N VAL A 151 13.37 14.67 -3.53
CA VAL A 151 11.96 14.30 -3.73
C VAL A 151 11.36 13.70 -2.46
N LEU A 152 12.08 12.79 -1.78
CA LEU A 152 11.62 12.18 -0.53
C LEU A 152 11.58 13.20 0.61
N ASP A 153 12.54 14.11 0.71
CA ASP A 153 12.55 15.18 1.70
C ASP A 153 11.34 16.11 1.50
N LEU A 154 10.99 16.47 0.27
CA LEU A 154 9.79 17.26 -0.02
C LEU A 154 8.50 16.54 0.36
N LEU A 155 8.42 15.23 0.11
CA LEU A 155 7.29 14.43 0.55
C LEU A 155 7.19 14.43 2.07
N TYR A 156 8.31 14.25 2.78
CA TYR A 156 8.34 14.25 4.23
C TYR A 156 8.01 15.61 4.84
N GLU A 157 8.56 16.71 4.32
CA GLU A 157 8.26 18.07 4.76
C GLU A 157 6.77 18.41 4.63
N SER A 158 6.12 17.91 3.57
CA SER A 158 4.72 18.19 3.29
C SER A 158 3.76 17.46 4.24
N TRP A 159 4.13 16.26 4.72
CA TRP A 159 3.19 15.35 5.42
C TRP A 159 3.69 14.83 6.76
N SER A 160 4.96 15.05 7.09
CA SER A 160 5.68 14.36 8.16
C SER A 160 5.56 12.82 8.06
N SER A 161 5.33 12.30 6.85
CA SER A 161 5.14 10.88 6.58
C SER A 161 5.40 10.54 5.11
N PHE A 162 5.43 9.25 4.79
CA PHE A 162 5.57 8.74 3.41
C PHE A 162 4.30 8.02 2.95
N GLY A 163 3.15 8.42 3.47
CA GLY A 163 1.89 7.69 3.33
C GLY A 163 1.53 7.43 1.88
N SER A 164 1.49 8.48 1.07
CA SER A 164 1.13 8.41 -0.33
C SER A 164 2.05 7.47 -1.14
N LEU A 165 3.36 7.48 -0.89
CA LEU A 165 4.31 6.54 -1.51
C LEU A 165 4.02 5.09 -1.12
N HIS A 166 3.84 4.84 0.18
CA HIS A 166 3.58 3.49 0.69
C HIS A 166 2.21 2.95 0.27
N PHE A 167 1.17 3.78 0.23
CA PHE A 167 -0.15 3.38 -0.27
C PHE A 167 -0.14 3.13 -1.77
N SER A 168 0.57 3.94 -2.55
CA SER A 168 0.77 3.65 -3.97
C SER A 168 1.41 2.29 -4.17
N ALA A 169 2.44 1.94 -3.39
CA ALA A 169 3.00 0.59 -3.43
C ALA A 169 1.99 -0.48 -2.97
N ILE A 170 1.31 -0.27 -1.85
CA ILE A 170 0.49 -1.32 -1.23
C ILE A 170 -0.82 -1.57 -2.01
N LEU A 171 -1.47 -0.52 -2.51
CA LEU A 171 -2.83 -0.57 -3.03
C LEU A 171 -2.92 -0.65 -4.56
N LYS A 172 -1.85 -0.32 -5.31
CA LYS A 172 -1.87 -0.39 -6.78
C LYS A 172 -1.20 -1.67 -7.29
N PRO A 173 -1.97 -2.67 -7.77
CA PRO A 173 -1.41 -3.95 -8.19
C PRO A 173 -0.49 -3.83 -9.42
N SER A 174 -0.74 -2.84 -10.30
CA SER A 174 0.05 -2.56 -11.51
C SER A 174 1.53 -2.30 -11.21
N HIS A 175 1.83 -1.68 -10.07
CA HIS A 175 3.21 -1.42 -9.62
C HIS A 175 3.99 -2.69 -9.22
N PHE A 176 3.29 -3.83 -9.07
CA PHE A 176 3.87 -5.15 -8.81
C PHE A 176 3.62 -6.18 -9.93
N GLN A 177 2.79 -5.87 -10.93
CA GLN A 177 2.46 -6.75 -12.06
C GLN A 177 3.54 -6.75 -13.16
N ALA A 178 4.48 -5.81 -13.11
CA ALA A 178 5.59 -5.69 -14.06
C ALA A 178 6.70 -6.76 -13.91
N THR A 179 6.44 -7.89 -13.23
CA THR A 179 7.35 -9.06 -13.23
C THR A 179 6.79 -10.27 -13.97
N GLY A 180 5.54 -10.25 -14.43
CA GLY A 180 4.88 -11.40 -15.08
C GLY A 180 4.62 -11.26 -16.58
N GLN A 181 4.50 -10.04 -17.10
CA GLN A 181 4.23 -9.75 -18.52
C GLN A 181 5.25 -8.81 -19.18
N ARG A 182 6.39 -8.54 -18.52
CA ARG A 182 7.51 -7.91 -19.22
C ARG A 182 8.10 -8.95 -20.16
N THR A 183 8.14 -8.60 -21.44
CA THR A 183 8.93 -9.28 -22.46
C THR A 183 10.30 -9.68 -21.87
N ALA A 184 10.78 -10.86 -22.23
CA ALA A 184 11.93 -11.54 -21.62
C ALA A 184 13.28 -10.76 -21.63
N SER A 185 13.30 -9.48 -22.02
CA SER A 185 14.49 -8.65 -22.16
C SER A 185 14.87 -7.79 -20.94
N ASN A 186 13.97 -7.44 -20.01
CA ASN A 186 14.30 -6.56 -18.86
C ASN A 186 13.88 -7.14 -17.50
N SER A 187 14.48 -8.27 -17.12
CA SER A 187 14.27 -8.92 -15.80
C SER A 187 14.95 -8.22 -14.61
N ASN A 188 15.77 -7.19 -14.86
CA ASN A 188 16.58 -6.52 -13.82
C ASN A 188 15.96 -5.25 -13.22
N HIS A 189 14.81 -4.79 -13.72
CA HIS A 189 14.22 -3.57 -13.20
C HIS A 189 13.58 -3.81 -11.82
N PRO A 190 13.91 -3.02 -10.78
CA PRO A 190 13.30 -3.15 -9.45
C PRO A 190 11.78 -2.87 -9.51
N ASP A 191 10.99 -3.46 -8.62
CA ASP A 191 9.59 -3.00 -8.48
C ASP A 191 9.54 -1.59 -7.87
N PHE A 192 8.37 -0.95 -7.96
CA PHE A 192 8.15 0.42 -7.49
C PHE A 192 8.66 0.65 -6.07
N LEU A 193 8.35 -0.26 -5.15
CA LEU A 193 8.77 -0.11 -3.76
C LEU A 193 10.29 -0.32 -3.61
N ALA A 194 10.85 -1.33 -4.28
CA ALA A 194 12.28 -1.62 -4.27
C ALA A 194 13.11 -0.46 -4.83
N PHE A 195 12.60 0.25 -5.84
CA PHE A 195 13.25 1.43 -6.41
C PHE A 195 13.53 2.50 -5.35
N TYR A 196 12.50 2.95 -4.62
CA TYR A 196 12.66 3.95 -3.57
C TYR A 196 13.48 3.44 -2.38
N LEU A 197 13.24 2.21 -1.96
CA LEU A 197 13.98 1.62 -0.83
C LEU A 197 15.48 1.49 -1.14
N GLU A 198 15.85 1.24 -2.40
CA GLU A 198 17.25 1.14 -2.81
C GLU A 198 17.96 2.50 -2.77
N HIS A 199 17.33 3.58 -3.25
CA HIS A 199 17.86 4.93 -3.10
C HIS A 199 18.00 5.33 -1.63
N ALA A 200 16.96 5.09 -0.83
CA ALA A 200 16.98 5.37 0.60
C ALA A 200 18.09 4.60 1.33
N ARG A 201 18.30 3.32 0.95
CA ARG A 201 19.36 2.48 1.50
C ARG A 201 20.75 2.99 1.14
N ARG A 202 21.00 3.36 -0.13
CA ARG A 202 22.30 3.88 -0.60
C ARG A 202 22.72 5.12 0.17
N LEU A 203 21.78 6.00 0.48
CA LEU A 203 22.01 7.24 1.22
C LEU A 203 21.80 7.12 2.74
N LYS A 204 21.45 5.92 3.23
CA LYS A 204 21.14 5.67 4.65
C LYS A 204 20.14 6.68 5.21
N LEU A 205 19.05 6.91 4.48
CA LEU A 205 18.08 7.95 4.83
C LEU A 205 17.36 7.63 6.16
N GLU A 206 17.36 8.64 7.04
CA GLU A 206 16.67 8.65 8.31
C GLU A 206 15.91 9.97 8.47
N TYR A 207 14.71 9.89 9.04
CA TYR A 207 13.81 11.00 9.31
C TYR A 207 13.44 10.95 10.79
N ASN A 208 13.78 12.00 11.53
CA ASN A 208 13.63 12.05 13.00
C ASN A 208 14.28 10.85 13.72
N GLY A 209 15.46 10.43 13.27
CA GLY A 209 16.20 9.29 13.84
C GLY A 209 15.58 7.92 13.54
N VAL A 210 14.57 7.86 12.67
CA VAL A 210 13.92 6.64 12.22
C VAL A 210 14.26 6.43 10.75
N ARG A 211 14.67 5.22 10.37
CA ARG A 211 14.97 4.89 8.96
C ARG A 211 13.74 5.08 8.09
N PHE A 212 13.93 5.56 6.86
CA PHE A 212 12.86 5.76 5.87
C PHE A 212 11.79 4.66 5.86
N ILE A 213 12.22 3.39 5.82
CA ILE A 213 11.33 2.21 5.75
C ILE A 213 10.48 1.98 7.02
N ASP A 214 10.90 2.52 8.16
CA ASP A 214 10.26 2.35 9.46
C ASP A 214 9.42 3.58 9.87
N VAL A 215 9.46 4.67 9.08
CA VAL A 215 8.67 5.88 9.33
C VAL A 215 7.19 5.56 9.19
N SER A 216 6.37 6.07 10.11
CA SER A 216 4.93 5.82 10.11
C SER A 216 4.26 6.32 8.82
N VAL A 217 3.24 5.59 8.36
CA VAL A 217 2.53 5.91 7.11
C VAL A 217 1.78 7.25 7.21
N TYR A 218 1.25 7.58 8.39
CA TYR A 218 0.70 8.90 8.70
C TYR A 218 1.13 9.35 10.10
N SER A 219 1.06 10.65 10.36
CA SER A 219 1.23 11.21 11.72
C SER A 219 0.15 10.71 12.69
N SER A 220 -1.08 10.54 12.21
CA SER A 220 -2.22 10.00 12.97
C SER A 220 -2.17 8.48 13.13
N ILE A 221 -1.63 7.77 12.14
CA ILE A 221 -1.46 6.31 12.18
C ILE A 221 0.01 5.99 12.45
N ARG A 222 0.36 5.87 13.73
CA ARG A 222 1.72 5.52 14.21
C ARG A 222 2.08 4.05 13.96
N LYS A 223 1.77 3.52 12.77
CA LYS A 223 2.16 2.19 12.30
C LYS A 223 3.15 2.34 11.14
N ALA A 224 4.23 1.56 11.18
CA ALA A 224 5.15 1.46 10.05
C ALA A 224 4.47 0.73 8.86
N PRO A 225 4.89 1.01 7.61
CA PRO A 225 4.30 0.44 6.39
C PRO A 225 4.24 -1.09 6.38
N VAL A 226 5.23 -1.73 7.02
CA VAL A 226 5.31 -3.20 7.12
C VAL A 226 4.11 -3.80 7.87
N PHE A 227 3.58 -3.11 8.89
CA PHE A 227 2.39 -3.56 9.62
C PHE A 227 1.12 -3.36 8.79
N ILE A 228 1.02 -2.25 8.05
CA ILE A 228 -0.12 -2.01 7.15
C ILE A 228 -0.18 -3.09 6.07
N ALA A 229 0.95 -3.40 5.43
CA ALA A 229 1.03 -4.47 4.42
C ALA A 229 0.65 -5.84 4.99
N ALA A 230 1.00 -6.11 6.25
CA ALA A 230 0.62 -7.35 6.94
C ALA A 230 -0.87 -7.38 7.31
N ASP A 231 -1.43 -6.28 7.82
CA ASP A 231 -2.84 -6.17 8.24
C ASP A 231 -3.79 -6.38 7.06
N ILE A 232 -3.42 -5.97 5.84
CA ILE A 232 -4.23 -6.14 4.62
C ILE A 232 -3.81 -7.32 3.72
N TRP A 233 -2.89 -8.17 4.20
CA TRP A 233 -2.43 -9.41 3.54
C TRP A 233 -1.73 -9.21 2.20
N CYS A 234 -1.11 -8.04 2.01
CA CYS A 234 -0.31 -7.72 0.83
C CYS A 234 1.11 -8.30 0.96
N TRP A 235 1.24 -9.61 0.73
CA TRP A 235 2.48 -10.34 0.96
C TRP A 235 3.68 -9.86 0.12
N LYS A 236 3.46 -9.33 -1.09
CA LYS A 236 4.53 -8.82 -1.96
C LYS A 236 5.20 -7.56 -1.38
N PRO A 237 4.47 -6.45 -1.11
CA PRO A 237 5.01 -5.32 -0.36
C PRO A 237 5.60 -5.74 0.99
N LEU A 238 4.91 -6.61 1.74
CA LEU A 238 5.39 -7.09 3.03
C LEU A 238 6.76 -7.77 2.92
N LEU A 239 6.92 -8.72 1.99
CA LEU A 239 8.19 -9.36 1.72
C LEU A 239 9.26 -8.32 1.37
N ARG A 240 8.93 -7.35 0.53
CA ARG A 240 9.88 -6.32 0.12
C ARG A 240 10.31 -5.43 1.28
N TYR A 241 9.38 -4.96 2.11
CA TYR A 241 9.70 -4.23 3.34
C TYR A 241 10.64 -5.04 4.25
N LEU A 242 10.28 -6.30 4.50
CA LEU A 242 11.09 -7.17 5.35
C LEU A 242 12.45 -7.45 4.73
N GLN A 243 12.57 -7.64 3.41
CA GLN A 243 13.84 -7.83 2.71
C GLN A 243 14.80 -6.67 2.90
N PHE A 244 14.30 -5.43 2.79
CA PHE A 244 15.04 -4.20 3.10
C PHE A 244 15.20 -3.94 4.61
N GLY A 245 14.72 -4.87 5.44
CA GLY A 245 14.99 -4.90 6.86
C GLY A 245 14.09 -4.02 7.71
N ALA A 246 12.87 -3.73 7.24
CA ALA A 246 11.83 -3.10 8.06
C ALA A 246 11.71 -3.82 9.41
N LYS A 247 11.64 -3.04 10.50
CA LYS A 247 11.53 -3.58 11.85
C LYS A 247 10.12 -4.12 12.05
N PHE A 248 10.01 -5.45 12.08
CA PHE A 248 8.78 -6.16 12.42
C PHE A 248 8.74 -6.55 13.91
N GLU A 249 9.25 -5.64 14.75
CA GLU A 249 9.32 -5.78 16.20
C GLU A 249 8.88 -4.44 16.81
N ASN A 250 8.14 -4.50 17.92
CA ASN A 250 7.54 -3.38 18.65
C ASN A 250 8.17 -2.01 18.40
N VAL A 251 7.53 -1.19 17.55
CA VAL A 251 7.59 0.26 17.75
C VAL A 251 6.84 0.49 19.05
N MET A 252 7.56 0.93 20.07
CA MET A 252 7.00 1.17 21.40
C MET A 252 5.75 2.03 21.26
N VAL A 253 4.58 1.42 21.50
CA VAL A 253 3.44 2.17 21.98
C VAL A 253 3.91 2.71 23.31
N ASP A 254 3.98 4.03 23.42
CA ASP A 254 4.29 4.72 24.66
C ASP A 254 3.50 4.05 25.80
N PRO A 255 4.17 3.44 26.80
CA PRO A 255 3.49 2.72 27.86
C PRO A 255 2.52 3.61 28.65
N SER A 256 2.64 4.94 28.55
CA SER A 256 1.71 5.89 29.16
C SER A 256 0.31 5.92 28.51
N VAL A 257 0.16 5.47 27.26
CA VAL A 257 -1.09 5.62 26.50
C VAL A 257 -2.00 4.39 26.59
N THR A 258 -1.46 3.22 26.94
CA THR A 258 -2.24 1.96 26.96
C THR A 258 -2.52 1.51 28.39
N ARG A 259 -3.63 2.02 28.96
CA ARG A 259 -4.14 1.63 30.29
C ARG A 259 -4.49 0.14 30.43
N HIS A 260 -4.55 -0.63 29.34
CA HIS A 260 -4.87 -2.05 29.33
C HIS A 260 -3.84 -2.79 28.47
N GLY A 261 -2.76 -3.28 29.12
CA GLY A 261 -1.76 -4.22 28.59
C GLY A 261 -1.28 -3.96 27.16
N VAL A 262 -0.06 -3.44 26.99
CA VAL A 262 0.54 -3.17 25.66
C VAL A 262 0.57 -4.44 24.81
N GLN A 263 -0.46 -4.64 23.99
CA GLN A 263 -0.44 -5.68 22.99
C GLN A 263 0.40 -5.14 21.83
N SER A 264 1.50 -5.83 21.53
CA SER A 264 2.37 -5.43 20.43
C SER A 264 1.58 -5.39 19.11
N ALA A 265 1.83 -4.40 18.26
CA ALA A 265 1.22 -4.34 16.92
C ALA A 265 1.38 -5.67 16.15
N LEU A 266 2.54 -6.33 16.32
CA LEU A 266 2.82 -7.67 15.80
C LEU A 266 1.80 -8.73 16.27
N THR A 267 1.49 -8.72 17.56
CA THR A 267 0.55 -9.66 18.16
C THR A 267 -0.85 -9.43 17.62
N ASP A 268 -1.29 -8.18 17.50
CA ASP A 268 -2.60 -7.85 16.92
C ASP A 268 -2.70 -8.29 15.46
N THR A 269 -1.68 -7.97 14.66
CA THR A 269 -1.57 -8.41 13.27
C THR A 269 -1.64 -9.94 13.18
N MET A 270 -0.87 -10.67 13.99
CA MET A 270 -0.90 -12.14 14.00
C MET A 270 -2.25 -12.71 14.44
N ARG A 271 -2.87 -12.17 15.50
CA ARG A 271 -4.20 -12.61 15.95
C ARG A 271 -5.23 -12.40 14.85
N ASN A 272 -5.22 -11.24 14.20
CA ASN A 272 -6.14 -10.94 13.10
C ASN A 272 -5.91 -11.88 11.92
N LEU A 273 -4.67 -12.12 11.51
CA LEU A 273 -4.34 -13.06 10.43
C LEU A 273 -4.82 -14.48 10.74
N ILE A 274 -4.62 -14.98 11.96
CA ILE A 274 -5.07 -16.31 12.37
C ILE A 274 -6.60 -16.36 12.45
N ARG A 275 -7.27 -15.29 12.90
CA ARG A 275 -8.75 -15.19 12.84
C ARG A 275 -9.26 -15.26 11.42
N HIS A 276 -8.63 -14.55 10.49
CA HIS A 276 -8.99 -14.61 9.08
C HIS A 276 -8.72 -15.99 8.47
N LEU A 277 -7.64 -16.66 8.90
CA LEU A 277 -7.36 -18.04 8.52
C LEU A 277 -8.48 -18.97 9.02
N TRP A 278 -8.93 -18.79 10.27
CA TRP A 278 -10.06 -19.57 10.78
C TRP A 278 -11.32 -19.38 9.94
N ILE A 279 -11.75 -18.13 9.75
CA ILE A 279 -13.00 -17.80 9.04
C ILE A 279 -12.96 -18.27 7.58
N ARG A 280 -11.83 -18.09 6.90
CA ARG A 280 -11.74 -18.30 5.44
C ARG A 280 -11.26 -19.69 5.04
N LEU A 281 -10.51 -20.39 5.90
CA LEU A 281 -9.92 -21.70 5.59
C LEU A 281 -10.49 -22.80 6.49
N VAL A 282 -10.48 -22.59 7.81
CA VAL A 282 -10.75 -23.68 8.76
C VAL A 282 -12.24 -23.93 8.97
N GLN A 283 -13.05 -22.88 9.12
CA GLN A 283 -14.50 -23.02 9.32
C GLN A 283 -15.17 -23.75 8.14
N PRO A 284 -14.91 -23.40 6.87
CA PRO A 284 -15.46 -24.16 5.74
C PRO A 284 -14.97 -25.63 5.72
N ALA A 285 -13.67 -25.87 5.96
CA ALA A 285 -13.11 -27.22 6.01
C ALA A 285 -13.71 -28.08 7.14
N SER A 286 -13.99 -27.47 8.29
CA SER A 286 -14.60 -28.12 9.45
C SER A 286 -16.06 -28.51 9.15
N VAL A 287 -16.83 -27.61 8.51
CA VAL A 287 -18.20 -27.90 8.06
C VAL A 287 -18.23 -29.07 7.08
N LEU A 288 -17.23 -29.17 6.21
CA LEU A 288 -17.09 -30.26 5.25
C LEU A 288 -16.54 -31.56 5.87
N SER A 289 -16.24 -31.59 7.18
CA SER A 289 -15.66 -32.75 7.89
C SER A 289 -14.42 -33.33 7.19
N LEU A 290 -13.58 -32.46 6.62
CA LEU A 290 -12.40 -32.87 5.86
C LEU A 290 -11.38 -33.54 6.79
N THR A 291 -11.31 -34.87 6.74
CA THR A 291 -10.37 -35.69 7.52
C THR A 291 -9.38 -36.45 6.64
N ASP A 292 -9.73 -36.71 5.37
CA ASP A 292 -8.86 -37.35 4.40
C ASP A 292 -7.81 -36.37 3.85
N PRO A 293 -6.50 -36.64 4.01
CA PRO A 293 -5.42 -35.81 3.47
C PRO A 293 -5.55 -35.51 1.98
N LYS A 294 -6.04 -36.45 1.16
CA LYS A 294 -6.18 -36.25 -0.29
C LYS A 294 -7.26 -35.21 -0.62
N VAL A 295 -8.38 -35.26 0.09
CA VAL A 295 -9.48 -34.28 -0.08
C VAL A 295 -9.05 -32.91 0.43
N ILE A 296 -8.28 -32.85 1.52
CA ILE A 296 -7.68 -31.59 2.01
C ILE A 296 -6.74 -30.99 0.97
N GLU A 297 -5.90 -31.81 0.33
CA GLU A 297 -4.99 -31.35 -0.73
C GLU A 297 -5.75 -30.79 -1.94
N GLU A 298 -6.78 -31.50 -2.41
CA GLU A 298 -7.64 -31.02 -3.50
C GLU A 298 -8.34 -29.70 -3.13
N TYR A 299 -8.88 -29.60 -1.92
CA TYR A 299 -9.46 -28.37 -1.41
C TYR A 299 -8.44 -27.22 -1.37
N CYS A 300 -7.21 -27.48 -0.92
CA CYS A 300 -6.12 -26.51 -0.88
C CYS A 300 -5.74 -26.02 -2.29
N ASN A 301 -5.75 -26.90 -3.28
CA ASN A 301 -5.47 -26.58 -4.68
C ASN A 301 -6.56 -25.69 -5.31
N ASN A 302 -7.78 -25.76 -4.80
CA ASN A 302 -8.94 -24.97 -5.25
C ASN A 302 -9.15 -23.67 -4.45
N LEU A 303 -8.25 -23.35 -3.50
CA LEU A 303 -8.36 -22.13 -2.72
C LEU A 303 -8.27 -20.89 -3.60
N ASN A 304 -9.09 -19.89 -3.27
CA ASN A 304 -9.02 -18.62 -3.96
C ASN A 304 -7.67 -17.92 -3.68
N ARG A 305 -7.34 -16.97 -4.56
CA ARG A 305 -6.10 -16.20 -4.47
C ARG A 305 -5.93 -15.48 -3.13
N GLU A 306 -7.02 -15.03 -2.50
CA GLU A 306 -6.95 -14.30 -1.23
C GLU A 306 -6.43 -15.16 -0.08
N ILE A 307 -6.87 -16.42 0.00
CA ILE A 307 -6.41 -17.36 1.03
C ILE A 307 -4.94 -17.71 0.79
N CYS A 308 -4.53 -17.87 -0.47
CA CYS A 308 -3.12 -18.04 -0.82
C CYS A 308 -2.29 -16.84 -0.38
N ASP A 309 -2.74 -15.61 -0.64
CA ASP A 309 -2.05 -14.37 -0.24
C ASP A 309 -1.97 -14.22 1.29
N LEU A 310 -3.02 -14.62 2.02
CA LEU A 310 -3.03 -14.73 3.49
C LEU A 310 -1.97 -15.73 3.99
N CYS A 311 -1.93 -16.93 3.41
CA CYS A 311 -0.95 -17.95 3.78
C CYS A 311 0.49 -17.49 3.48
N HIS A 312 0.73 -16.85 2.33
CA HIS A 312 2.04 -16.27 2.02
C HIS A 312 2.43 -15.18 3.02
N THR A 313 1.49 -14.30 3.38
CA THR A 313 1.71 -13.27 4.40
C THR A 313 2.13 -13.90 5.72
N LEU A 314 1.40 -14.91 6.20
CA LEU A 314 1.74 -15.64 7.42
C LEU A 314 3.12 -16.32 7.34
N LYS A 315 3.44 -17.00 6.23
CA LYS A 315 4.77 -17.60 6.01
C LYS A 315 5.87 -16.55 6.14
N ILE A 316 5.72 -15.41 5.47
CA ILE A 316 6.70 -14.31 5.48
C ILE A 316 6.86 -13.71 6.88
N ILE A 317 5.76 -13.50 7.60
CA ILE A 317 5.80 -13.00 8.97
C ILE A 317 6.52 -13.97 9.89
N LEU A 318 6.20 -15.26 9.80
CA LEU A 318 6.89 -16.28 10.57
C LEU A 318 8.40 -16.23 10.25
N ARG A 319 8.80 -16.10 8.99
CA ARG A 319 10.23 -15.93 8.63
C ARG A 319 10.90 -14.71 9.24
N ALA A 320 10.17 -13.64 9.51
CA ALA A 320 10.71 -12.41 10.07
C ALA A 320 10.77 -12.40 11.60
N ILE A 321 9.82 -13.05 12.28
CA ILE A 321 9.73 -13.01 13.74
C ILE A 321 10.79 -13.91 14.37
N LYS A 322 11.56 -13.37 15.33
CA LYS A 322 12.53 -14.14 16.12
C LYS A 322 11.86 -15.24 16.96
N ARG A 323 10.96 -14.84 17.87
CA ARG A 323 10.30 -15.74 18.82
C ARG A 323 8.80 -15.61 18.73
N PHE A 324 8.13 -16.76 18.67
CA PHE A 324 6.68 -16.84 18.75
C PHE A 324 6.29 -17.05 20.22
N ARG A 325 5.48 -16.15 20.76
CA ARG A 325 5.01 -16.21 22.15
C ARG A 325 3.61 -16.84 22.18
N HIS A 326 3.42 -17.86 23.02
CA HIS A 326 2.15 -18.58 23.11
C HIS A 326 1.04 -17.70 23.68
N ASP A 327 1.33 -17.05 24.80
CA ASP A 327 0.47 -16.08 25.49
C ASP A 327 0.03 -14.92 24.59
N ALA A 328 0.88 -14.56 23.63
CA ALA A 328 0.54 -13.52 22.68
C ALA A 328 -0.61 -13.92 21.75
N LEU A 329 -0.91 -15.19 21.50
CA LEU A 329 -1.91 -15.58 20.51
C LEU A 329 -3.19 -16.14 21.09
N GLU A 330 -3.36 -16.08 22.40
CA GLU A 330 -4.61 -16.45 23.03
C GLU A 330 -5.70 -15.46 22.60
N PHE A 331 -6.64 -15.96 21.81
CA PHE A 331 -7.88 -15.28 21.50
C PHE A 331 -9.01 -16.30 21.46
N VAL A 332 -10.21 -15.81 21.76
CA VAL A 332 -11.45 -16.53 21.58
C VAL A 332 -12.18 -15.88 20.41
N ILE A 333 -12.48 -16.66 19.38
CA ILE A 333 -13.48 -16.26 18.37
C ILE A 333 -14.82 -16.71 18.90
N ARG A 334 -15.78 -15.79 18.96
CA ARG A 334 -17.18 -16.09 19.24
C ARG A 334 -17.94 -15.95 17.93
N ASP A 335 -18.41 -17.07 17.40
CA ASP A 335 -19.36 -17.06 16.31
C ASP A 335 -20.75 -16.77 16.90
N HIS A 336 -21.40 -15.70 16.45
CA HIS A 336 -22.75 -15.32 16.88
C HIS A 336 -23.79 -15.77 15.86
N SER A 337 -23.61 -16.94 15.24
CA SER A 337 -24.71 -17.63 14.58
C SER A 337 -25.90 -17.71 15.54
N ASP A 338 -27.13 -17.46 15.06
CA ASP A 338 -28.33 -17.12 15.84
C ASP A 338 -28.76 -18.14 16.92
N GLN A 339 -28.03 -19.24 17.12
CA GLN A 339 -28.38 -20.30 18.06
C GLN A 339 -27.24 -20.79 18.97
N TRP A 340 -25.96 -20.57 18.66
CA TRP A 340 -24.84 -21.08 19.48
C TRP A 340 -23.57 -20.22 19.41
N VAL A 341 -22.96 -19.93 20.57
CA VAL A 341 -21.62 -19.32 20.65
C VAL A 341 -20.57 -20.40 20.59
N VAL A 342 -19.92 -20.56 19.43
CA VAL A 342 -18.74 -21.43 19.32
C VAL A 342 -17.52 -20.64 19.76
N GLU A 343 -16.92 -21.04 20.89
CA GLU A 343 -15.63 -20.50 21.34
C GLU A 343 -14.48 -21.30 20.73
N VAL A 344 -13.72 -20.66 19.85
CA VAL A 344 -12.54 -21.26 19.20
C VAL A 344 -11.27 -20.63 19.76
N THR A 345 -10.43 -21.46 20.36
CA THR A 345 -9.11 -21.07 20.85
C THR A 345 -8.08 -21.11 19.71
N SER A 346 -7.06 -20.26 19.79
CA SER A 346 -5.96 -20.22 18.82
C SER A 346 -5.24 -21.55 18.64
N ASP A 347 -5.09 -22.33 19.72
CA ASP A 347 -4.51 -23.67 19.67
C ASP A 347 -5.27 -24.60 18.72
N ARG A 348 -6.61 -24.61 18.78
CA ARG A 348 -7.45 -25.40 17.87
C ARG A 348 -7.27 -24.97 16.41
N VAL A 349 -7.13 -23.67 16.15
CA VAL A 349 -6.89 -23.16 14.79
C VAL A 349 -5.53 -23.61 14.27
N ILE A 350 -4.48 -23.44 15.08
CA ILE A 350 -3.07 -23.68 14.70
C ILE A 350 -2.78 -25.17 14.49
N ASN A 351 -3.44 -26.03 15.27
CA ASN A 351 -3.29 -27.48 15.19
C ASN A 351 -4.26 -28.15 14.19
N HIS A 352 -5.10 -27.38 13.49
CA HIS A 352 -6.00 -27.95 12.49
C HIS A 352 -5.20 -28.57 11.32
N PRO A 353 -5.58 -29.77 10.80
CA PRO A 353 -4.83 -30.46 9.74
C PRO A 353 -4.54 -29.60 8.49
N ILE A 354 -5.53 -28.80 8.06
CA ILE A 354 -5.35 -27.89 6.92
C ILE A 354 -4.30 -26.80 7.16
N VAL A 355 -4.21 -26.29 8.39
CA VAL A 355 -3.22 -25.29 8.77
C VAL A 355 -1.84 -25.94 8.85
N HIS A 356 -1.76 -27.16 9.35
CA HIS A 356 -0.52 -27.94 9.35
C HIS A 356 0.00 -28.19 7.93
N LEU A 357 -0.89 -28.51 6.99
CA LEU A 357 -0.53 -28.71 5.58
C LEU A 357 -0.07 -27.40 4.91
N MET A 358 -0.83 -26.32 5.11
CA MET A 358 -0.57 -25.04 4.42
C MET A 358 0.55 -24.21 5.06
N LEU A 359 0.69 -24.29 6.38
CA LEU A 359 1.57 -23.48 7.23
C LEU A 359 2.30 -24.37 8.26
N PRO A 360 3.08 -25.39 7.84
CA PRO A 360 3.74 -26.31 8.77
C PRO A 360 4.68 -25.57 9.75
N THR A 361 5.33 -24.50 9.28
CA THR A 361 6.19 -23.64 10.11
C THR A 361 5.44 -22.96 11.26
N LEU A 362 4.14 -22.68 11.11
CA LEU A 362 3.32 -22.09 12.17
C LEU A 362 3.15 -23.10 13.31
N SER A 363 2.66 -24.31 12.99
CA SER A 363 2.45 -25.37 13.97
C SER A 363 3.77 -25.80 14.62
N LEU A 364 4.85 -25.95 13.84
CA LEU A 364 6.16 -26.35 14.37
C LEU A 364 6.78 -25.33 15.33
N ARG A 365 6.45 -24.04 15.16
CA ARG A 365 7.00 -22.96 16.00
C ARG A 365 6.06 -22.52 17.11
N TYR A 366 4.81 -22.95 17.07
CA TYR A 366 3.88 -22.73 18.15
C TYR A 366 4.28 -23.58 19.35
N GLY A 367 4.52 -22.93 20.49
CA GLY A 367 4.97 -23.60 21.73
C GLY A 367 6.43 -24.10 21.73
N CYS A 368 7.13 -24.09 20.59
CA CYS A 368 8.48 -24.64 20.47
C CYS A 368 9.60 -23.58 20.59
N PRO A 369 10.80 -23.97 21.07
CA PRO A 369 11.97 -23.10 21.03
C PRO A 369 12.40 -22.78 19.59
N ILE A 370 13.12 -21.67 19.42
CA ILE A 370 13.64 -21.27 18.12
C ILE A 370 14.66 -22.28 17.59
N GLN A 371 14.49 -22.74 16.36
CA GLN A 371 15.49 -23.56 15.68
C GLN A 371 16.79 -22.75 15.48
N LEU A 372 17.94 -23.39 15.66
CA LEU A 372 19.26 -22.74 15.52
C LEU A 372 19.41 -22.05 14.16
N GLN A 373 19.00 -22.71 13.07
CA GLN A 373 19.04 -22.15 11.72
C GLN A 373 18.27 -20.82 11.61
N HIS A 374 17.09 -20.75 12.23
CA HIS A 374 16.26 -19.53 12.24
C HIS A 374 16.92 -18.42 13.07
N GLY A 375 17.48 -18.79 14.23
CA GLY A 375 18.27 -17.88 15.06
C GLY A 375 19.46 -17.27 14.30
N CYS A 376 20.22 -18.10 13.60
CA CYS A 376 21.33 -17.66 12.75
C CYS A 376 20.86 -16.71 11.64
N ARG A 377 19.77 -17.02 10.93
CA ARG A 377 19.17 -16.12 9.93
C ARG A 377 18.88 -14.75 10.53
N TRP A 378 18.24 -14.70 11.69
CA TRP A 378 17.90 -13.44 12.35
C TRP A 378 19.14 -12.63 12.73
N VAL A 379 20.16 -13.28 13.33
CA VAL A 379 21.41 -12.60 13.71
C VAL A 379 22.14 -12.02 12.50
N ILE A 380 22.28 -12.80 11.41
CA ILE A 380 22.90 -12.33 10.17
C ILE A 380 22.13 -11.15 9.59
N ARG A 381 20.80 -11.27 9.45
CA ARG A 381 19.95 -10.20 8.94
C ARG A 381 20.05 -8.96 9.80
N LYS A 382 20.00 -9.08 11.14
CA LYS A 382 20.14 -7.96 12.07
C LYS A 382 21.45 -7.20 11.82
N ARG A 383 22.58 -7.91 11.71
CA ARG A 383 23.89 -7.28 11.42
C ARG A 383 23.93 -6.60 10.05
N LEU A 384 23.37 -7.20 9.01
CA LEU A 384 23.28 -6.56 7.69
C LEU A 384 22.38 -5.31 7.74
N ASN A 385 21.29 -5.38 8.52
CA ASN A 385 20.32 -4.31 8.67
C ASN A 385 20.92 -3.07 9.37
N GLU A 386 21.65 -3.30 10.46
CA GLU A 386 22.40 -2.26 11.20
C GLU A 386 23.40 -1.51 10.30
N ASN A 387 23.89 -2.17 9.25
CA ASN A 387 24.85 -1.60 8.31
C ASN A 387 24.23 -1.08 6.99
N PHE A 388 22.90 -1.03 6.88
CA PHE A 388 22.19 -0.67 5.63
C PHE A 388 22.58 -1.54 4.41
N GLN A 389 22.92 -2.81 4.69
CA GLN A 389 23.35 -3.79 3.69
C GLN A 389 22.22 -4.72 3.25
N LEU A 390 20.99 -4.57 3.74
CA LEU A 390 19.86 -5.38 3.29
C LEU A 390 19.12 -4.73 2.10
N PRO A 391 18.67 -5.49 1.09
CA PRO A 391 18.96 -6.91 0.85
C PRO A 391 20.30 -7.15 0.11
N ALA A 392 20.87 -6.11 -0.52
CA ALA A 392 21.98 -6.23 -1.49
C ALA A 392 23.22 -6.96 -0.94
N GLY A 393 23.62 -6.66 0.30
CA GLY A 393 24.77 -7.25 0.98
C GLY A 393 24.64 -8.75 1.26
N ILE A 394 23.44 -9.35 1.18
CA ILE A 394 23.28 -10.81 1.23
C ILE A 394 24.01 -11.46 0.05
N ASN A 395 23.98 -10.82 -1.12
CA ASN A 395 24.62 -11.35 -2.33
C ASN A 395 26.16 -11.34 -2.21
N ASN A 396 26.71 -10.47 -1.37
CA ASN A 396 28.15 -10.35 -1.12
C ASN A 396 28.66 -11.37 -0.08
N LEU A 397 27.78 -12.10 0.60
CA LEU A 397 28.19 -13.12 1.56
C LEU A 397 28.82 -14.32 0.82
N PRO A 398 29.95 -14.87 1.31
CA PRO A 398 30.63 -16.04 0.72
C PRO A 398 29.94 -17.35 1.14
N ILE A 399 28.63 -17.46 0.87
CA ILE A 399 27.80 -18.61 1.26
C ILE A 399 26.99 -19.12 0.07
N PRO A 400 26.54 -20.39 0.07
CA PRO A 400 25.74 -20.96 -1.01
C PRO A 400 24.44 -20.19 -1.30
N ASN A 401 24.00 -20.18 -2.57
CA ASN A 401 22.79 -19.48 -3.01
C ASN A 401 21.52 -19.90 -2.25
N LYS A 402 21.42 -21.18 -1.85
CA LYS A 402 20.30 -21.65 -1.02
C LYS A 402 20.25 -20.92 0.32
N MET A 403 21.40 -20.72 0.98
CA MET A 403 21.48 -19.94 2.22
C MET A 403 21.20 -18.46 2.00
N LYS A 404 21.66 -17.88 0.88
CA LYS A 404 21.31 -16.50 0.49
C LYS A 404 19.81 -16.31 0.36
N LYS A 405 19.12 -17.22 -0.35
CA LYS A 405 17.65 -17.21 -0.49
C LYS A 405 16.94 -17.34 0.87
N TYR A 406 17.43 -18.22 1.75
CA TYR A 406 16.89 -18.40 3.09
C TYR A 406 17.06 -17.14 3.96
N ILE A 407 18.25 -16.55 3.95
CA ILE A 407 18.53 -15.27 4.64
C ILE A 407 17.71 -14.14 4.03
N ASN A 408 17.45 -14.16 2.72
CA ASN A 408 16.62 -13.17 2.02
C ASN A 408 15.10 -13.43 2.11
N LEU A 409 14.66 -14.34 2.99
CA LEU A 409 13.27 -14.68 3.26
C LEU A 409 12.48 -15.26 2.06
N LEU A 410 13.18 -15.67 1.00
CA LEU A 410 12.57 -16.18 -0.23
C LEU A 410 12.12 -17.64 -0.09
N ILE A 411 12.79 -18.42 0.74
CA ILE A 411 12.51 -19.85 0.98
C ILE A 411 12.52 -20.14 2.48
N ASP A 412 11.85 -21.23 2.87
CA ASP A 412 12.04 -21.91 4.15
C ASP A 412 12.62 -23.30 3.90
#